data_AF-A0A101NDE4-F1
#
_entry.id   AF-A0A101NDE4-F1
#
_cell.length_a   1.000
_cell.length_b   1.000
_cell.length_c   1.000
_cell.angle_alpha   90.00
_cell.angle_beta   90.00
_cell.angle_gamma   90.00
#
_symmetry.space_group_name_H-M   'P 1'
#
loop_
_entity.id
_entity.type
_entity.pdbx_description
1 polymer ?
#
loop_
_entity_poly.entity_id
_entity_poly.type
_entity_poly.pdbx_seq_one_letter_code
_entity_poly.pdbx_strand_id
1 'polypeptide(L)'
;MTSEHDMLWRRCAHLGRVLLPLVDEEPWRQARRRERLRAWGINMVDGERLIEVFAAVAAHAVAVDTSVSAADLDALPVSAVADAATGKRDFELLAGLPETFADERDELGVNVFRLYTYKGGQFSRRLSQLSSELRYVLVTLAERLPTASPTCGDVFRRAAEADLPPWSVG
;
A
#
# COMPACT_ATOMS: atom_id res chain seq x y z
N MET A 1 -10.56 20.32 12.92
CA MET A 1 -9.19 19.85 13.19
C MET A 1 -9.13 18.41 12.68
N THR A 2 -8.21 18.08 11.78
CA THR A 2 -8.00 16.69 11.36
C THR A 2 -7.43 15.92 12.55
N SER A 3 -7.96 14.74 12.86
CA SER A 3 -7.42 13.94 13.97
C SER A 3 -6.05 13.38 13.59
N GLU A 4 -5.22 13.07 14.59
CA GLU A 4 -3.93 12.41 14.36
C GLU A 4 -4.11 11.10 13.57
N HIS A 5 -5.18 10.38 13.87
CA HIS A 5 -5.56 9.14 13.20
C HIS A 5 -5.84 9.34 11.70
N ASP A 6 -6.57 10.39 11.36
CA ASP A 6 -6.86 10.76 9.96
C ASP A 6 -5.59 11.18 9.23
N MET A 7 -4.69 11.91 9.90
CA MET A 7 -3.40 12.31 9.33
C MET A 7 -2.53 11.09 9.05
N LEU A 8 -2.47 10.16 9.98
CA LEU A 8 -1.71 8.91 9.82
C LEU A 8 -2.23 8.10 8.64
N TRP A 9 -3.56 7.90 8.56
CA TRP A 9 -4.16 7.21 7.43
C TRP A 9 -3.85 7.89 6.10
N ARG A 10 -4.00 9.21 5.99
CA ARG A 10 -3.73 9.95 4.74
C ARG A 10 -2.30 9.74 4.24
N ARG A 11 -1.32 9.68 5.15
CA ARG A 11 0.07 9.40 4.77
C ARG A 11 0.29 7.95 4.34
N CYS A 12 -0.36 7.00 5.02
CA CYS A 12 -0.33 5.60 4.59
C CYS A 12 -0.99 5.41 3.20
N ALA A 13 -2.12 6.07 2.97
CA ALA A 13 -2.80 6.08 1.68
C ALA A 13 -1.94 6.73 0.59
N HIS A 14 -1.25 7.82 0.91
CA HIS A 14 -0.28 8.44 -0.01
C HIS A 14 0.83 7.46 -0.40
N LEU A 15 1.42 6.74 0.56
CA LEU A 15 2.44 5.71 0.29
C LEU A 15 1.92 4.66 -0.70
N GLY A 16 0.70 4.19 -0.49
CA GLY A 16 0.06 3.23 -1.39
C GLY A 16 -0.09 3.74 -2.81
N ARG A 17 -0.54 5.00 -2.98
CA ARG A 17 -0.76 5.61 -4.31
C ARG A 17 0.53 5.85 -5.10
N VAL A 18 1.64 6.18 -4.44
CA VAL A 18 2.92 6.46 -5.13
C VAL A 18 3.74 5.22 -5.43
N LEU A 19 3.42 4.09 -4.79
CA LEU A 19 4.18 2.84 -4.89
C LEU A 19 4.31 2.32 -6.33
N LEU A 20 3.17 2.11 -7.02
CA LEU A 20 3.17 1.54 -8.37
C LEU A 20 3.82 2.46 -9.40
N PRO A 21 3.51 3.77 -9.46
CA PRO A 21 4.21 4.69 -10.37
C PRO A 21 5.73 4.69 -10.20
N LEU A 22 6.23 4.65 -8.95
CA LEU A 22 7.67 4.63 -8.67
C LEU A 22 8.35 3.33 -9.10
N VAL A 23 7.68 2.19 -8.96
CA VAL A 23 8.25 0.90 -9.39
C VAL A 23 8.16 0.72 -10.91
N ASP A 24 7.16 1.35 -11.54
CA ASP A 24 6.86 1.24 -12.98
C ASP A 24 7.57 2.26 -13.88
N GLU A 25 8.62 2.93 -13.38
CA GLU A 25 9.47 3.80 -14.22
C GLU A 25 9.91 3.12 -15.52
N GLU A 26 10.03 1.78 -15.52
CA GLU A 26 10.23 0.97 -16.72
C GLU A 26 8.89 0.37 -17.22
N PRO A 27 8.42 0.69 -18.44
CA PRO A 27 7.09 0.27 -18.93
C PRO A 27 6.82 -1.24 -18.90
N TRP A 28 7.87 -2.06 -19.02
CA TRP A 28 7.75 -3.51 -19.00
C TRP A 28 7.33 -4.05 -17.61
N ARG A 29 7.63 -3.33 -16.52
CA ARG A 29 7.23 -3.72 -15.16
C ARG A 29 5.73 -3.59 -14.97
N GLN A 30 5.18 -2.46 -15.41
CA GLN A 30 3.73 -2.26 -15.45
C GLN A 30 3.05 -3.34 -16.29
N ALA A 31 3.57 -3.61 -17.50
CA ALA A 31 3.03 -4.64 -18.38
C ALA A 31 3.07 -6.02 -17.71
N ARG A 32 4.18 -6.37 -17.05
CA ARG A 32 4.35 -7.64 -16.35
C ARG A 32 3.41 -7.80 -15.15
N ARG A 33 3.23 -6.75 -14.34
CA ARG A 33 2.25 -6.77 -13.24
C ARG A 33 0.83 -6.95 -13.79
N ARG A 34 0.45 -6.21 -14.83
CA ARG A 34 -0.88 -6.31 -15.45
C ARG A 34 -1.14 -7.68 -16.06
N GLU A 35 -0.11 -8.33 -16.61
CA GLU A 35 -0.16 -9.71 -17.07
C GLU A 35 -0.43 -10.68 -15.90
N ARG A 36 0.27 -10.53 -14.76
CA ARG A 36 0.02 -11.33 -13.55
C ARG A 36 -1.41 -11.16 -13.04
N LEU A 37 -1.90 -9.92 -12.93
CA LEU A 37 -3.28 -9.64 -12.50
C LEU A 37 -4.31 -10.33 -13.41
N ARG A 38 -4.12 -10.27 -14.73
CA ARG A 38 -4.97 -10.98 -15.70
C ARG A 38 -4.90 -12.50 -15.51
N ALA A 39 -3.71 -13.07 -15.33
CA ALA A 39 -3.54 -14.50 -15.10
C ALA A 39 -4.23 -14.97 -13.81
N TRP A 40 -4.38 -14.09 -12.81
CA TRP A 40 -5.12 -14.37 -11.58
C TRP A 40 -6.63 -14.15 -11.69
N GLY A 41 -7.10 -13.70 -12.87
CA GLY A 41 -8.50 -13.35 -13.10
C GLY A 41 -8.95 -12.11 -12.32
N ILE A 42 -8.03 -11.19 -12.06
CA ILE A 42 -8.28 -9.91 -11.39
C ILE A 42 -8.33 -8.82 -12.47
N ASN A 43 -9.36 -7.98 -12.44
CA ASN A 43 -9.41 -6.81 -13.32
C ASN A 43 -8.18 -5.92 -13.03
N MET A 44 -7.53 -5.41 -14.07
CA MET A 44 -6.27 -4.66 -13.91
C MET A 44 -6.44 -3.42 -13.02
N VAL A 45 -7.51 -2.65 -13.23
CA VAL A 45 -7.77 -1.41 -12.47
C VAL A 45 -8.06 -1.74 -11.01
N ASP A 46 -8.93 -2.73 -10.77
CA ASP A 46 -9.26 -3.17 -9.41
C ASP A 46 -8.04 -3.76 -8.68
N GLY A 47 -7.20 -4.51 -9.40
CA GLY A 47 -6.00 -5.13 -8.87
C GLY A 47 -4.93 -4.11 -8.50
N GLU A 48 -4.68 -3.13 -9.36
CA GLU A 48 -3.76 -2.02 -9.07
C GLU A 48 -4.26 -1.21 -7.87
N ARG A 49 -5.56 -0.87 -7.84
CA ARG A 49 -6.17 -0.17 -6.70
C ARG A 49 -6.11 -0.98 -5.40
N LEU A 50 -6.32 -2.29 -5.47
CA LEU A 50 -6.18 -3.17 -4.31
C LEU A 50 -4.73 -3.23 -3.80
N ILE A 51 -3.73 -3.18 -4.68
CA ILE A 51 -2.32 -3.11 -4.26
C ILE A 51 -2.04 -1.79 -3.53
N GLU A 52 -2.54 -0.66 -4.03
CA GLU A 52 -2.41 0.64 -3.35
C GLU A 52 -3.04 0.60 -1.94
N VAL A 53 -4.26 0.08 -1.84
CA VAL A 53 -4.97 -0.02 -0.55
C VAL A 53 -4.25 -0.99 0.38
N PHE A 54 -3.79 -2.14 -0.11
CA PHE A 54 -3.05 -3.11 0.70
C PHE A 54 -1.77 -2.45 1.24
N ALA A 55 -1.01 -1.73 0.42
CA ALA A 55 0.16 -0.98 0.87
C ALA A 55 -0.17 0.01 1.99
N ALA A 56 -1.26 0.76 1.85
CA ALA A 56 -1.72 1.70 2.87
C ALA A 56 -2.11 1.00 4.18
N VAL A 57 -2.88 -0.08 4.10
CA VAL A 57 -3.31 -0.86 5.26
C VAL A 57 -2.10 -1.53 5.95
N ALA A 58 -1.14 -2.06 5.19
CA ALA A 58 0.09 -2.64 5.73
C ALA A 58 0.95 -1.60 6.46
N ALA A 59 1.13 -0.41 5.86
CA ALA A 59 1.87 0.67 6.49
C ALA A 59 1.18 1.18 7.75
N HIS A 60 -0.15 1.32 7.70
CA HIS A 60 -0.96 1.71 8.86
C HIS A 60 -0.85 0.69 9.99
N ALA A 61 -0.91 -0.61 9.69
CA ALA A 61 -0.75 -1.66 10.70
C ALA A 61 0.63 -1.61 11.38
N VAL A 62 1.71 -1.37 10.62
CA VAL A 62 3.05 -1.18 11.20
C VAL A 62 3.09 0.07 12.08
N ALA A 63 2.51 1.18 11.63
CA ALA A 63 2.49 2.42 12.40
C ALA A 63 1.73 2.24 13.73
N VAL A 64 0.58 1.57 13.71
CA VAL A 64 -0.20 1.25 14.92
C VAL A 64 0.59 0.34 15.86
N ASP A 65 1.17 -0.76 15.36
CA ASP A 65 1.97 -1.70 16.17
C ASP A 65 3.16 -1.02 16.85
N THR A 66 3.76 -0.03 16.18
CA THR A 66 4.92 0.72 16.66
C THR A 66 4.55 2.01 17.39
N SER A 67 3.25 2.31 17.50
CA SER A 67 2.73 3.56 18.09
C SER A 67 3.34 4.83 17.47
N VAL A 68 3.57 4.79 16.16
CA VAL A 68 4.15 5.87 15.37
C VAL A 68 3.09 6.92 15.03
N SER A 69 3.45 8.20 15.18
CA SER A 69 2.62 9.32 14.76
C SER A 69 2.63 9.48 13.23
N ALA A 70 1.70 10.28 12.69
CA ALA A 70 1.70 10.67 11.30
C ALA A 70 3.00 11.39 10.91
N ALA A 71 3.58 12.20 11.80
CA ALA A 71 4.85 12.88 11.53
C ALA A 71 6.03 11.89 11.48
N ASP A 72 5.99 10.84 12.30
CA ASP A 72 7.08 9.87 12.44
C ASP A 72 7.00 8.71 11.42
N LEU A 73 5.93 8.64 10.62
CA LEU A 73 5.76 7.62 9.57
C LEU A 73 6.98 7.58 8.61
N ASP A 74 7.63 8.72 8.39
CA ASP A 74 8.78 8.83 7.49
C ASP A 74 9.98 8.01 7.94
N ALA A 75 10.10 7.73 9.25
CA ALA A 75 11.15 6.90 9.79
C ALA A 75 10.89 5.39 9.64
N LEU A 76 9.67 4.99 9.26
CA LEU A 76 9.35 3.57 9.12
C LEU A 76 10.15 2.93 7.97
N PRO A 77 10.83 1.79 8.20
CA PRO A 77 11.50 1.06 7.13
C PRO A 77 10.49 0.52 6.11
N VAL A 78 10.81 0.64 4.81
CA VAL A 78 10.00 0.04 3.73
C VAL A 78 9.93 -1.49 3.89
N SER A 79 11.00 -2.10 4.41
CA SER A 79 11.05 -3.54 4.73
C SER A 79 10.01 -3.94 5.78
N ALA A 80 9.76 -3.11 6.79
CA ALA A 80 8.74 -3.40 7.81
C ALA A 80 7.34 -3.44 7.19
N VAL A 81 7.04 -2.54 6.24
CA VAL A 81 5.78 -2.56 5.47
C VAL A 81 5.69 -3.81 4.60
N ALA A 82 6.79 -4.22 3.95
CA ALA A 82 6.85 -5.42 3.12
C ALA A 82 6.67 -6.72 3.95
N ASP A 83 7.21 -6.75 5.16
CA ASP A 83 7.06 -7.84 6.11
C ASP A 83 5.63 -7.88 6.65
N ALA A 84 5.04 -6.75 7.00
CA ALA A 84 3.62 -6.68 7.40
C ALA A 84 2.68 -7.17 6.29
N ALA A 85 2.96 -6.83 5.03
CA ALA A 85 2.12 -7.24 3.89
C ALA A 85 1.96 -8.75 3.74
N THR A 86 2.93 -9.56 4.20
CA THR A 86 2.94 -11.04 4.06
C THR A 86 2.97 -11.80 5.37
N GLY A 87 3.39 -11.15 6.47
CA GLY A 87 3.57 -11.76 7.79
C GLY A 87 2.38 -11.58 8.73
N LYS A 88 1.50 -10.60 8.48
CA LYS A 88 0.26 -10.42 9.26
C LYS A 88 -0.91 -11.14 8.61
N ARG A 89 -1.87 -11.58 9.43
CA ARG A 89 -3.16 -12.08 8.92
C ARG A 89 -3.97 -10.92 8.35
N ASP A 90 -4.75 -11.17 7.30
CA ASP A 90 -5.51 -10.13 6.59
C ASP A 90 -6.43 -9.30 7.52
N PHE A 91 -7.01 -9.94 8.55
CA PHE A 91 -7.85 -9.24 9.53
C PHE A 91 -7.03 -8.44 10.57
N GLU A 92 -5.77 -8.80 10.82
CA GLU A 92 -4.87 -8.02 11.70
C GLU A 92 -4.43 -6.74 11.01
N LEU A 93 -4.28 -6.76 9.68
CA LEU A 93 -4.02 -5.57 8.88
C LEU A 93 -5.15 -4.54 8.99
N LEU A 94 -6.40 -5.00 9.16
CA LEU A 94 -7.57 -4.15 9.33
C LEU A 94 -7.72 -3.54 10.73
N ALA A 95 -6.91 -3.97 11.70
CA ALA A 95 -7.02 -3.52 13.07
C ALA A 95 -6.60 -2.05 13.20
N GLY A 96 -7.38 -1.29 13.98
CA GLY A 96 -7.09 0.11 14.26
C GLY A 96 -7.35 1.07 13.10
N LEU A 97 -7.88 0.62 11.94
CA LEU A 97 -8.24 1.54 10.87
C LEU A 97 -9.26 2.60 11.31
N PRO A 98 -9.27 3.80 10.70
CA PRO A 98 -10.29 4.81 10.97
C PRO A 98 -11.71 4.27 10.80
N GLU A 99 -12.63 4.75 11.65
CA GLU A 99 -14.06 4.45 11.52
C GLU A 99 -14.67 5.17 10.32
N THR A 100 -14.18 6.37 10.03
CA THR A 100 -14.58 7.19 8.88
C THR A 100 -13.35 7.63 8.10
N PHE A 101 -13.52 7.84 6.80
CA PHE A 101 -12.44 8.28 5.92
C PHE A 101 -12.81 9.63 5.31
N ALA A 102 -11.82 10.52 5.20
CA ALA A 102 -12.02 11.81 4.55
C ALA A 102 -12.06 11.71 3.01
N ASP A 103 -11.58 10.60 2.44
CA ASP A 103 -11.57 10.31 1.01
C ASP A 103 -12.45 9.07 0.74
N GLU A 104 -13.52 9.25 -0.02
CA GLU A 104 -14.45 8.17 -0.40
C GLU A 104 -13.74 7.03 -1.16
N ARG A 105 -12.67 7.33 -1.89
CA ARG A 105 -11.89 6.31 -2.60
C ARG A 105 -11.14 5.41 -1.64
N ASP A 106 -10.71 5.94 -0.51
CA ASP A 106 -10.03 5.16 0.53
C ASP A 106 -11.04 4.30 1.28
N GLU A 107 -12.21 4.86 1.61
CA GLU A 107 -13.31 4.11 2.20
C GLU A 107 -13.73 2.92 1.32
N LEU A 108 -13.98 3.18 0.03
CA LEU A 108 -14.35 2.13 -0.92
C LEU A 108 -13.25 1.08 -1.04
N GLY A 109 -11.99 1.50 -1.15
CA GLY A 109 -10.84 0.60 -1.23
C GLY A 109 -10.73 -0.32 -0.02
N VAL A 110 -10.79 0.24 1.18
CA VAL A 110 -10.75 -0.51 2.45
C VAL A 110 -11.96 -1.45 2.56
N ASN A 111 -13.15 -1.03 2.14
CA ASN A 111 -14.34 -1.88 2.18
C ASN A 111 -14.24 -3.07 1.21
N VAL A 112 -13.63 -2.89 0.03
CA VAL A 112 -13.33 -4.02 -0.86
C VAL A 112 -12.29 -4.95 -0.23
N PHE A 113 -11.25 -4.41 0.42
CA PHE A 113 -10.27 -5.23 1.13
C PHE A 113 -10.91 -6.04 2.27
N ARG A 114 -11.80 -5.42 3.07
CA ARG A 114 -12.61 -6.09 4.10
C ARG A 114 -13.45 -7.22 3.50
N LEU A 115 -14.11 -6.98 2.37
CA LEU A 115 -14.89 -7.99 1.67
C LEU A 115 -14.01 -9.18 1.26
N TYR A 116 -12.84 -8.92 0.71
CA TYR A 116 -11.91 -9.99 0.32
C TYR A 116 -11.43 -10.81 1.52
N THR A 117 -11.16 -10.12 2.64
CA THR A 117 -10.70 -10.73 3.90
C THR A 117 -11.74 -11.69 4.47
N TYR A 118 -13.01 -11.29 4.52
CA TYR A 118 -14.05 -12.08 5.18
C TYR A 118 -14.78 -13.07 4.28
N LYS A 119 -14.78 -12.88 2.96
CA LYS A 119 -15.51 -13.77 2.03
C LYS A 119 -14.82 -15.11 1.80
N GLY A 120 -13.52 -15.22 2.07
CA GLY A 120 -12.76 -16.46 1.96
C GLY A 120 -12.71 -17.04 0.53
N GLY A 121 -12.36 -18.32 0.43
CA GLY A 121 -12.31 -19.06 -0.85
C GLY A 121 -11.40 -18.38 -1.89
N GLN A 122 -11.91 -18.15 -3.09
CA GLN A 122 -11.16 -17.48 -4.17
C GLN A 122 -10.66 -16.08 -3.79
N PHE A 123 -11.32 -15.37 -2.86
CA PHE A 123 -10.91 -14.04 -2.42
C PHE A 123 -9.66 -14.10 -1.52
N SER A 124 -9.59 -15.09 -0.63
CA SER A 124 -8.39 -15.35 0.17
C SER A 124 -7.18 -15.69 -0.71
N ARG A 125 -7.37 -16.52 -1.75
CA ARG A 125 -6.32 -16.81 -2.73
C ARG A 125 -5.84 -15.54 -3.44
N ARG A 126 -6.76 -14.68 -3.87
CA ARG A 126 -6.43 -13.41 -4.52
C ARG A 126 -5.69 -12.46 -3.57
N LEU A 127 -6.09 -12.38 -2.29
CA LEU A 127 -5.35 -11.61 -1.28
C LEU A 127 -3.93 -12.12 -1.10
N SER A 128 -3.72 -13.44 -1.03
CA SER A 128 -2.36 -14.01 -0.95
C SER A 128 -1.51 -13.67 -2.18
N GLN A 129 -2.10 -13.67 -3.37
CA GLN A 129 -1.43 -13.27 -4.61
C GLN A 129 -1.08 -11.78 -4.62
N LEU A 130 -2.02 -10.92 -4.21
CA LEU A 130 -1.81 -9.48 -4.11
C LEU A 130 -0.80 -9.11 -3.03
N SER A 131 -0.81 -9.80 -1.89
CA SER A 131 0.17 -9.69 -0.81
C SER A 131 1.58 -10.01 -1.30
N SER A 132 1.73 -11.09 -2.06
CA SER A 132 3.01 -11.47 -2.66
C SER A 132 3.50 -10.43 -3.70
N GLU A 133 2.58 -9.92 -4.52
CA GLU A 133 2.89 -8.84 -5.48
C GLU A 133 3.31 -7.56 -4.75
N LEU A 134 2.58 -7.16 -3.71
CA LEU A 134 2.90 -5.99 -2.90
C LEU A 134 4.30 -6.11 -2.27
N ARG A 135 4.61 -7.26 -1.67
CA ARG A 135 5.97 -7.51 -1.13
C ARG A 135 7.02 -7.37 -2.21
N TYR A 136 6.80 -7.97 -3.38
CA TYR A 136 7.72 -7.86 -4.52
C TYR A 136 7.93 -6.38 -4.94
N VAL A 137 6.85 -5.61 -5.03
CA VAL A 137 6.91 -4.18 -5.40
C VAL A 137 7.68 -3.38 -4.34
N LEU A 138 7.40 -3.58 -3.04
CA LEU A 138 8.09 -2.89 -1.95
C LEU A 138 9.60 -3.22 -1.90
N VAL A 139 9.96 -4.50 -2.07
CA VAL A 139 11.37 -4.93 -2.12
C VAL A 139 12.07 -4.35 -3.34
N THR A 140 11.45 -4.41 -4.51
CA THR A 140 12.00 -3.81 -5.74
C THR A 140 12.21 -2.30 -5.59
N LEU A 141 11.27 -1.60 -4.94
CA LEU A 141 11.39 -0.18 -4.67
C LEU A 141 12.56 0.11 -3.73
N ALA A 142 12.69 -0.67 -2.65
CA ALA A 142 13.76 -0.52 -1.69
C ALA A 142 15.15 -0.74 -2.34
N GLU A 143 15.31 -1.77 -3.16
CA GLU A 143 16.57 -2.05 -3.88
C GLU A 143 16.99 -0.92 -4.84
N ARG A 144 16.04 -0.12 -5.32
CA ARG A 144 16.28 0.99 -6.26
C ARG A 144 16.52 2.33 -5.56
N LEU A 145 16.35 2.40 -4.24
CA LEU A 145 16.67 3.59 -3.46
C LEU A 145 18.17 3.58 -3.10
N PRO A 146 18.83 4.74 -3.10
CA PRO A 146 20.28 4.82 -2.88
C PRO A 146 20.71 4.49 -1.43
N THR A 147 19.74 4.40 -0.51
CA THR A 147 19.97 4.18 0.92
C THR A 147 19.99 2.69 1.25
N ALA A 148 20.93 2.23 2.10
CA ALA A 148 21.05 0.81 2.47
C ALA A 148 19.85 0.26 3.28
N SER A 149 19.06 1.14 3.91
CA SER A 149 17.83 0.79 4.61
C SER A 149 16.77 1.86 4.34
N PRO A 150 16.12 1.80 3.17
CA PRO A 150 15.18 2.83 2.75
C PRO A 150 13.96 2.91 3.68
N THR A 151 13.53 4.14 3.90
CA THR A 151 12.37 4.47 4.74
C THR A 151 11.18 4.95 3.90
N CYS A 152 10.00 5.02 4.50
CA CYS A 152 8.84 5.65 3.86
C CYS A 152 9.14 7.11 3.46
N GLY A 153 9.95 7.83 4.24
CA GLY A 153 10.42 9.17 3.91
C GLY A 153 11.22 9.22 2.61
N ASP A 154 12.09 8.24 2.37
CA ASP A 154 12.82 8.12 1.09
C ASP A 154 11.88 7.90 -0.10
N VAL A 155 10.81 7.12 0.10
CA VAL A 155 9.78 6.90 -0.91
C VAL A 155 9.02 8.19 -1.21
N PHE A 156 8.59 8.93 -0.19
CA PHE A 156 7.90 10.21 -0.38
C PHE A 156 8.78 11.24 -1.06
N ARG A 157 10.06 11.32 -0.69
CA ARG A 157 11.03 12.19 -1.35
C ARG A 157 11.16 11.84 -2.83
N ARG A 158 11.32 10.56 -3.17
CA ARG A 158 11.38 10.11 -4.58
C ARG A 158 10.08 10.41 -5.33
N ALA A 159 8.92 10.25 -4.68
CA ALA A 159 7.63 10.60 -5.27
C ALA A 159 7.53 12.10 -5.60
N ALA A 160 8.01 12.95 -4.69
CA ALA A 160 8.06 14.39 -4.91
C ALA A 160 9.03 14.77 -6.05
N GLU A 161 10.20 14.12 -6.14
CA GLU A 161 11.16 14.30 -7.24
C GLU A 161 10.59 13.88 -8.61
N ALA A 162 9.65 12.94 -8.62
CA ALA A 162 8.95 12.46 -9.81
C ALA A 162 7.63 13.21 -10.11
N ASP A 163 7.36 14.31 -9.41
CA ASP A 163 6.12 15.11 -9.51
C ASP A 163 4.84 14.28 -9.34
N LEU A 164 4.90 13.20 -8.54
CA LEU A 164 3.74 12.37 -8.25
C LEU A 164 2.88 13.06 -7.19
N PRO A 165 1.66 13.52 -7.53
CA PRO A 165 0.84 14.27 -6.59
C PRO A 165 0.39 13.37 -5.43
N PRO A 166 0.20 13.91 -4.22
CA PRO A 166 -0.36 13.15 -3.11
C PRO A 166 -1.82 12.74 -3.33
N TRP A 167 -2.50 13.38 -4.28
CA TRP A 167 -3.81 13.04 -4.83
C TRP A 167 -3.68 12.79 -6.34
N SER A 168 -3.83 11.53 -6.78
CA SER A 168 -3.96 11.23 -8.21
C SER A 168 -5.32 11.73 -8.71
N VAL A 169 -5.30 12.84 -9.46
CA VAL A 169 -6.40 13.20 -10.37
C VAL A 169 -6.38 12.12 -11.45
N GLY A 170 -7.46 11.34 -11.51
CA GLY A 170 -7.67 10.35 -12.56
C GLY A 170 -7.98 11.02 -13.89
#